data_AF-A0A135U872-F1
#
_entry.id   AF-A0A135U872-F1
#
_cell.length_a   1.000
_cell.length_b   1.000
_cell.length_c   1.000
_cell.angle_alpha   90.00
_cell.angle_beta   90.00
_cell.angle_gamma   90.00
#
_symmetry.space_group_name_H-M   'P 1'
#
loop_
_entity.id
_entity.type
_entity.pdbx_description
1 polymer ?
#
loop_
_entity_poly.entity_id
_entity_poly.type
_entity_poly.pdbx_seq_one_letter_code
_entity_poly.pdbx_strand_id
1 'polypeptide(L)'
;MRRKVFAFSKSKLIKDSDYFRACLNNSTFVEGRTSIIEFDDIESERLEAYLRIVDMTATGESIDIKEFLASSNGCNEAADDIIPVINVYQLSDRFLNEPMHIALSQCILEYLQKGAVTKEDKLSPESMIWLFNTYKNAYNTLDPSISDKVDLQVQIAEVCCLQIDMEETYALTRISSESDAFLVAVLRAATQRVNTLLKQTKSLGEKVKRLKREVRILTDPRDSEAHRYVRDDYDPFDGYLDLYTDAWFVAHGGDEDEDDEDDDEEEDGCH
;
A
#
# COMPACT_ATOMS: atom_id res chain seq x y z
N MET A 1 -7.37 -24.26 33.86
CA MET A 1 -6.66 -24.36 32.56
C MET A 1 -5.62 -25.48 32.66
N ARG A 2 -5.49 -26.32 31.63
CA ARG A 2 -4.45 -27.37 31.61
C ARG A 2 -3.14 -26.75 31.13
N ARG A 3 -2.05 -27.00 31.83
CA ARG A 3 -0.70 -26.57 31.43
C ARG A 3 -0.28 -27.35 30.18
N LYS A 4 -0.05 -26.66 29.07
CA LYS A 4 0.47 -27.26 27.82
C LYS A 4 1.99 -27.10 27.80
N VAL A 5 2.71 -28.14 27.41
CA VAL A 5 4.18 -28.17 27.38
C VAL A 5 4.63 -28.38 25.95
N PHE A 6 5.58 -27.56 25.50
CA PHE A 6 6.17 -27.65 24.17
C PHE A 6 7.64 -28.00 24.30
N ALA A 7 8.07 -29.08 23.62
CA ALA A 7 9.49 -29.41 23.48
C ALA A 7 10.02 -28.76 22.21
N PHE A 8 11.11 -27.99 22.31
CA PHE A 8 11.64 -27.24 21.19
C PHE A 8 13.17 -27.22 21.19
N SER A 9 13.79 -27.09 20.02
CA SER A 9 15.24 -27.05 19.90
C SER A 9 15.78 -25.71 20.40
N LYS A 10 16.66 -25.74 21.42
CA LYS A 10 17.36 -24.55 21.92
C LYS A 10 18.09 -23.81 20.80
N SER A 11 18.78 -24.51 19.90
CA SER A 11 19.56 -23.87 18.83
C SER A 11 18.69 -23.08 17.85
N LYS A 12 17.47 -23.57 17.57
CA LYS A 12 16.50 -22.86 16.73
C LYS A 12 15.95 -21.63 17.47
N LEU A 13 15.60 -21.79 18.74
CA LEU A 13 14.97 -20.74 19.54
C LEU A 13 15.88 -19.52 19.79
N ILE A 14 17.19 -19.74 19.99
CA ILE A 14 18.15 -18.66 20.27
C ILE A 14 18.77 -18.02 19.03
N LYS A 15 18.52 -18.57 17.83
CA LYS A 15 19.17 -18.17 16.57
C LYS A 15 18.97 -16.68 16.35
N ASP A 16 17.70 -16.27 16.33
CA ASP A 16 17.28 -14.91 15.94
C ASP A 16 16.59 -14.14 17.09
N SER A 17 16.47 -14.74 18.29
CA SER A 17 15.85 -14.10 19.47
C SER A 17 16.87 -13.78 20.56
N ASP A 18 17.06 -12.49 20.82
CA ASP A 18 17.94 -12.02 21.89
C ASP A 18 17.40 -12.37 23.29
N TYR A 19 16.08 -12.35 23.46
CA TYR A 19 15.42 -12.76 24.70
C TYR A 19 15.78 -14.21 25.06
N PHE A 20 15.56 -15.15 24.15
CA PHE A 20 15.84 -16.56 24.41
C PHE A 20 17.34 -16.81 24.52
N ARG A 21 18.18 -16.08 23.76
CA ARG A 21 19.63 -16.15 23.89
C ARG A 21 20.09 -15.75 25.29
N ALA A 22 19.55 -14.65 25.84
CA ALA A 22 19.87 -14.19 27.18
C ALA A 22 19.41 -15.17 28.27
N CYS A 23 18.15 -15.63 28.21
CA CYS A 23 17.59 -16.53 29.22
C CYS A 23 18.22 -17.93 29.21
N LEU A 24 18.52 -18.49 28.04
CA LEU A 24 18.94 -19.90 27.92
C LEU A 24 20.46 -20.11 27.92
N ASN A 25 21.26 -19.10 27.59
CA ASN A 25 22.74 -19.22 27.61
C ASN A 25 23.38 -18.75 28.91
N ASN A 26 22.63 -18.07 29.78
CA ASN A 26 23.14 -17.59 31.04
C ASN A 26 22.64 -18.46 32.21
N SER A 27 23.58 -19.09 32.92
CA SER A 27 23.31 -19.99 34.05
C SER A 27 22.83 -19.28 35.32
N THR A 28 22.87 -17.94 35.36
CA THR A 28 22.28 -17.18 36.47
C THR A 28 20.76 -17.25 36.46
N PHE A 29 20.14 -17.44 35.29
CA PHE A 29 18.69 -17.58 35.15
C PHE A 29 18.24 -19.01 35.47
N VAL A 30 17.00 -19.16 35.95
CA VAL A 30 16.42 -20.49 36.25
C VAL A 30 16.21 -21.27 34.95
N GLU A 31 15.82 -20.55 33.90
CA GLU A 31 15.58 -21.03 32.55
C GLU A 31 16.84 -21.65 31.95
N GLY A 32 18.00 -20.99 32.08
CA GLY A 32 19.28 -21.51 31.60
C GLY A 32 19.73 -22.77 32.34
N ARG A 33 19.36 -22.94 33.62
CA ARG A 33 19.70 -24.12 34.44
C ARG A 33 18.76 -25.29 34.20
N THR A 34 17.47 -25.02 34.07
CA THR A 34 16.42 -26.04 33.96
C THR A 34 16.10 -26.40 32.51
N SER A 35 16.46 -25.53 31.56
CA SER A 35 15.97 -25.58 30.17
C SER A 35 14.45 -25.55 30.05
N ILE A 36 13.78 -24.93 31.03
CA ILE A 36 12.33 -24.75 31.07
C ILE A 36 12.04 -23.26 31.15
N ILE A 37 11.14 -22.78 30.28
CA ILE A 37 10.63 -21.40 30.31
C ILE A 37 9.13 -21.51 30.57
N GLU A 38 8.65 -20.71 31.53
CA GLU A 38 7.25 -20.69 31.92
C GLU A 38 6.62 -19.35 31.52
N PHE A 39 5.48 -19.41 30.84
CA PHE A 39 4.67 -18.24 30.49
C PHE A 39 3.29 -18.41 31.12
N ASP A 40 2.86 -17.45 31.91
CA ASP A 40 1.54 -17.39 32.55
C ASP A 40 0.56 -16.45 31.81
N ASP A 41 1.10 -15.55 31.00
CA ASP A 41 0.38 -14.50 30.29
C ASP A 41 0.27 -14.73 28.77
N ILE A 42 0.77 -15.86 28.26
CA ILE A 42 0.69 -16.23 26.84
C ILE A 42 -0.22 -17.45 26.67
N GLU A 43 -1.26 -17.29 25.85
CA GLU A 43 -2.12 -18.40 25.44
C GLU A 43 -1.32 -19.46 24.65
N SER A 44 -1.62 -20.73 24.92
CA SER A 44 -0.83 -21.84 24.40
C SER A 44 -0.84 -21.93 22.88
N GLU A 45 -1.95 -21.53 22.27
CA GLU A 45 -2.21 -21.48 20.84
C GLU A 45 -1.35 -20.41 20.17
N ARG A 46 -1.20 -19.23 20.80
CA ARG A 46 -0.32 -18.15 20.31
C ARG A 46 1.14 -18.55 20.38
N LEU A 47 1.54 -19.20 21.48
CA LEU A 47 2.90 -19.70 21.62
C LEU A 47 3.22 -20.80 20.61
N GLU A 48 2.30 -21.74 20.38
CA GLU A 48 2.46 -22.80 19.37
C GLU A 48 2.63 -22.23 17.95
N ALA A 49 1.80 -21.25 17.60
CA ALA A 49 1.88 -20.50 16.35
C ALA A 49 3.25 -19.83 16.17
N TYR A 50 3.75 -19.15 17.21
CA TYR A 50 5.07 -18.54 17.21
C TYR A 50 6.18 -19.59 17.00
N LEU A 51 6.13 -20.69 17.76
CA LEU A 51 7.14 -21.75 17.68
C LEU A 51 7.16 -22.42 16.30
N ARG A 52 6.00 -22.56 15.63
CA ARG A 52 5.93 -23.08 14.26
C ARG A 52 6.69 -22.17 13.28
N ILE A 53 6.50 -20.85 13.35
CA ILE A 53 7.20 -19.91 12.46
C ILE A 53 8.70 -19.87 12.79
N VAL A 54 9.09 -19.96 14.05
CA VAL A 54 10.52 -20.11 14.43
C VAL A 54 11.11 -21.38 13.82
N ASP A 55 10.37 -22.50 13.80
CA ASP A 55 10.87 -23.74 13.23
C ASP A 55 11.12 -23.61 11.71
N MET A 56 10.16 -23.01 10.98
CA MET A 56 10.24 -22.73 9.54
C MET A 56 11.39 -21.77 9.20
N THR A 57 11.49 -20.65 9.90
CA THR A 57 12.57 -19.67 9.63
C THR A 57 13.94 -20.19 10.04
N ALA A 58 14.01 -21.09 11.03
CA ALA A 58 15.25 -21.77 11.39
C ALA A 58 15.76 -22.72 10.29
N THR A 59 14.87 -23.36 9.52
CA THR A 59 15.21 -24.22 8.38
C THR A 59 15.49 -23.44 7.08
N GLY A 60 15.30 -22.12 7.10
CA GLY A 60 15.52 -21.24 5.94
C GLY A 60 14.30 -21.13 5.03
N GLU A 61 13.13 -21.59 5.48
CA GLU A 61 11.88 -21.41 4.75
C GLU A 61 11.38 -19.97 4.91
N SER A 62 10.79 -19.43 3.84
CA SER A 62 10.11 -18.14 3.87
C SER A 62 8.79 -18.26 4.62
N ILE A 63 8.38 -17.20 5.31
CA ILE A 63 7.08 -17.14 5.98
C ILE A 63 5.98 -17.02 4.91
N ASP A 64 5.27 -18.12 4.65
CA ASP A 64 4.03 -18.09 3.84
C ASP A 64 2.82 -17.98 4.77
N ILE A 65 2.26 -16.77 4.85
CA ILE A 65 1.03 -16.53 5.61
C ILE A 65 -0.13 -17.40 5.10
N LYS A 66 -0.25 -17.61 3.79
CA LYS A 66 -1.40 -18.36 3.25
C LYS A 66 -1.37 -19.81 3.72
N GLU A 67 -0.20 -20.44 3.66
CA GLU A 67 0.00 -21.80 4.17
C GLU A 67 -0.20 -21.84 5.69
N PHE A 68 0.34 -20.85 6.41
CA PHE A 68 0.16 -20.73 7.85
C PHE A 68 -1.31 -20.66 8.25
N LEU A 69 -2.10 -19.82 7.57
CA LEU A 69 -3.55 -19.68 7.77
C LEU A 69 -4.32 -20.94 7.36
N ALA A 70 -3.94 -21.59 6.24
CA ALA A 70 -4.57 -22.84 5.82
C ALA A 70 -4.36 -23.98 6.83
N SER A 71 -3.26 -23.93 7.58
CA SER A 71 -2.91 -24.94 8.60
C SER A 71 -3.56 -24.71 9.97
N SER A 72 -4.11 -23.52 10.25
CA SER A 72 -4.94 -23.30 11.42
C SER A 72 -6.36 -23.77 11.08
N ASN A 73 -6.73 -24.96 11.56
CA ASN A 73 -8.00 -25.63 11.30
C ASN A 73 -9.21 -24.67 11.21
N GLY A 74 -9.65 -24.45 9.98
CA GLY A 74 -10.80 -23.62 9.65
C GLY A 74 -10.38 -22.46 8.77
N CYS A 75 -10.28 -22.71 7.46
CA CYS A 75 -10.50 -21.69 6.43
C CYS A 75 -11.98 -21.30 6.53
N ASN A 76 -12.38 -20.73 7.65
CA ASN A 76 -13.67 -20.05 7.76
C ASN A 76 -13.50 -18.78 6.94
N GLU A 77 -14.50 -18.41 6.17
CA GLU A 77 -14.57 -17.10 5.50
C GLU A 77 -14.77 -15.98 6.54
N ALA A 78 -14.01 -16.03 7.63
CA ALA A 78 -14.12 -15.13 8.77
C ALA A 78 -13.07 -14.04 8.62
N ALA A 79 -13.46 -12.80 8.93
CA ALA A 79 -12.56 -11.66 8.95
C ALA A 79 -11.42 -11.77 10.00
N ASP A 80 -11.46 -12.81 10.84
CA ASP A 80 -10.54 -13.05 11.95
C ASP A 80 -9.31 -13.89 11.57
N ASP A 81 -9.23 -14.38 10.33
CA ASP A 81 -8.16 -15.26 9.87
C ASP A 81 -6.76 -14.64 10.08
N ILE A 82 -6.62 -13.31 10.00
CA ILE A 82 -5.33 -12.63 10.14
C ILE A 82 -4.86 -12.49 11.60
N ILE A 83 -5.74 -12.66 12.58
CA ILE A 83 -5.45 -12.44 14.02
C ILE A 83 -4.31 -13.34 14.54
N PRO A 84 -4.27 -14.65 14.24
CA PRO A 84 -3.14 -15.51 14.63
C PRO A 84 -1.78 -14.99 14.14
N VAL A 85 -1.70 -14.44 12.93
CA VAL A 85 -0.45 -13.89 12.38
C VAL A 85 -0.03 -12.64 13.15
N ILE A 86 -0.97 -11.74 13.46
CA ILE A 86 -0.70 -10.53 14.24
C ILE A 86 -0.26 -10.90 15.66
N ASN A 87 -0.85 -11.92 16.26
CA ASN A 87 -0.41 -12.43 17.55
C ASN A 87 1.06 -12.92 17.51
N VAL A 88 1.47 -13.60 16.43
CA VAL A 88 2.88 -14.00 16.27
C VAL A 88 3.78 -12.78 16.05
N TYR A 89 3.34 -11.79 15.29
CA TYR A 89 4.05 -10.52 15.12
C TYR A 89 4.27 -9.78 16.46
N GLN A 90 3.29 -9.81 17.36
CA GLN A 90 3.43 -9.25 18.70
C GLN A 90 4.38 -10.07 19.58
N LEU A 91 4.36 -11.41 19.45
CA LEU A 91 5.30 -12.26 20.17
C LEU A 91 6.73 -12.15 19.66
N SER A 92 6.94 -11.88 18.36
CA SER A 92 8.28 -11.67 17.82
C SER A 92 8.91 -10.40 18.38
N ASP A 93 8.14 -9.33 18.55
CA ASP A 93 8.58 -8.12 19.27
C ASP A 93 8.94 -8.44 20.73
N ARG A 94 8.01 -9.06 21.47
CA ARG A 94 8.23 -9.43 22.88
C ARG A 94 9.47 -10.30 23.08
N PHE A 95 9.71 -11.24 22.17
CA PHE A 95 10.87 -12.13 22.23
C PHE A 95 12.10 -11.58 21.53
N LEU A 96 12.11 -10.29 21.15
CA LEU A 96 13.26 -9.62 20.53
C LEU A 96 13.79 -10.41 19.32
N ASN A 97 12.86 -10.87 18.47
CA ASN A 97 13.11 -11.58 17.23
C ASN A 97 12.86 -10.65 16.05
N GLU A 98 13.79 -9.70 15.89
CA GLU A 98 13.70 -8.60 14.92
C GLU A 98 13.53 -9.08 13.46
N PRO A 99 14.29 -10.07 12.96
CA PRO A 99 14.12 -10.53 11.58
C PRO A 99 12.71 -11.05 11.30
N MET A 100 12.14 -11.79 12.24
CA MET A 100 10.78 -12.31 12.13
C MET A 100 9.73 -11.20 12.28
N HIS A 101 9.96 -10.23 13.16
CA HIS A 101 9.07 -9.08 13.34
C HIS A 101 8.93 -8.26 12.05
N ILE A 102 10.06 -7.92 11.42
CA ILE A 102 10.09 -7.22 10.14
C ILE A 102 9.39 -8.05 9.06
N ALA A 103 9.75 -9.34 8.93
CA ALA A 103 9.17 -10.20 7.90
C ALA A 103 7.65 -10.34 8.06
N LEU A 104 7.15 -10.53 9.29
CA LEU A 104 5.72 -10.63 9.55
C LEU A 104 4.97 -9.33 9.24
N SER A 105 5.55 -8.16 9.57
CA SER A 105 4.93 -6.87 9.23
C SER A 105 4.70 -6.73 7.71
N GLN A 106 5.72 -7.10 6.91
CA GLN A 106 5.65 -7.08 5.46
C GLN A 106 4.63 -8.09 4.94
N CYS A 107 4.67 -9.32 5.44
CA CYS A 107 3.73 -10.36 5.02
C CYS A 107 2.28 -9.98 5.37
N ILE A 108 2.00 -9.37 6.54
CA ILE A 108 0.67 -8.89 6.92
C ILE A 108 0.16 -7.85 5.91
N LEU A 109 0.99 -6.85 5.59
CA LEU A 109 0.62 -5.81 4.63
C LEU A 109 0.42 -6.39 3.23
N GLU A 110 1.29 -7.29 2.79
CA GLU A 110 1.14 -7.97 1.50
C GLU A 110 -0.13 -8.82 1.43
N TYR A 111 -0.46 -9.53 2.51
CA TYR A 111 -1.71 -10.29 2.61
C TYR A 111 -2.91 -9.36 2.50
N LEU A 112 -2.90 -8.25 3.22
CA LEU A 112 -3.97 -7.26 3.20
C LEU A 112 -4.08 -6.52 1.84
N GLN A 113 -2.96 -6.34 1.13
CA GLN A 113 -2.94 -5.73 -0.20
C GLN A 113 -3.37 -6.71 -1.32
N LYS A 114 -2.92 -7.97 -1.27
CA LYS A 114 -3.09 -8.97 -2.35
C LYS A 114 -4.23 -9.96 -2.09
N GLY A 115 -4.41 -10.38 -0.84
CA GLY A 115 -5.46 -11.32 -0.41
C GLY A 115 -6.86 -10.77 -0.62
N ALA A 116 -7.03 -9.45 -0.41
CA ALA A 116 -8.24 -8.69 -0.68
C ALA A 116 -8.64 -8.60 -2.17
N VAL A 117 -7.68 -8.83 -3.09
CA VAL A 117 -7.88 -8.70 -4.54
C VAL A 117 -8.23 -10.04 -5.19
N THR A 118 -7.94 -11.15 -4.51
CA THR A 118 -7.97 -12.49 -5.13
C THR A 118 -9.13 -13.37 -4.67
N LYS A 119 -9.85 -13.02 -3.60
CA LYS A 119 -10.86 -13.92 -3.02
C LYS A 119 -12.31 -13.72 -3.49
N GLU A 120 -12.70 -12.60 -4.09
CA GLU A 120 -14.12 -12.42 -4.43
C GLU A 120 -14.32 -11.31 -5.46
N ASP A 121 -15.47 -11.37 -6.15
CA ASP A 121 -15.99 -10.26 -6.90
C ASP A 121 -16.14 -9.07 -5.93
N LYS A 122 -15.20 -8.11 -5.98
CA LYS A 122 -15.19 -6.91 -5.13
C LYS A 122 -16.47 -6.08 -5.24
N LEU A 123 -17.35 -6.48 -6.15
CA LEU A 123 -18.66 -5.89 -6.41
C LEU A 123 -19.77 -6.44 -5.50
N SER A 124 -19.56 -7.54 -4.77
CA SER A 124 -20.55 -8.04 -3.80
C SER A 124 -20.46 -7.29 -2.47
N PRO A 125 -21.59 -6.85 -1.89
CA PRO A 125 -21.64 -6.24 -0.56
C PRO A 125 -21.05 -7.12 0.54
N GLU A 126 -21.24 -8.44 0.48
CA GLU A 126 -20.73 -9.40 1.45
C GLU A 126 -19.21 -9.44 1.47
N SER A 127 -18.58 -9.48 0.28
CA SER A 127 -17.13 -9.44 0.11
C SER A 127 -16.53 -8.16 0.71
N MET A 128 -17.21 -7.03 0.51
CA MET A 128 -16.78 -5.73 1.03
C MET A 128 -16.91 -5.63 2.54
N ILE A 129 -17.98 -6.18 3.13
CA ILE A 129 -18.14 -6.30 4.59
C ILE A 129 -17.03 -7.17 5.17
N TRP A 130 -16.78 -8.34 4.57
CA TRP A 130 -15.72 -9.25 5.01
C TRP A 130 -14.34 -8.58 4.96
N LEU A 131 -14.03 -7.91 3.85
CA LEU A 131 -12.77 -7.22 3.65
C LEU A 131 -12.58 -6.09 4.66
N PHE A 132 -13.59 -5.24 4.83
CA PHE A 132 -13.56 -4.15 5.80
C PHE A 132 -13.36 -4.66 7.23
N ASN A 133 -14.07 -5.73 7.61
CA ASN A 133 -13.88 -6.36 8.91
C ASN A 133 -12.48 -6.94 9.06
N THR A 134 -11.87 -7.48 7.99
CA THR A 134 -10.50 -8.00 8.04
C THR A 134 -9.50 -6.89 8.36
N TYR A 135 -9.61 -5.72 7.71
CA TYR A 135 -8.78 -4.55 8.04
C TYR A 135 -9.03 -4.05 9.48
N LYS A 136 -10.30 -3.95 9.87
CA LYS A 136 -10.70 -3.51 11.21
C LYS A 136 -10.14 -4.43 12.29
N ASN A 137 -10.26 -5.74 12.12
CA ASN A 137 -9.81 -6.72 13.10
C ASN A 137 -8.29 -6.75 13.16
N ALA A 138 -7.60 -6.60 12.02
CA ALA A 138 -6.16 -6.43 11.99
C ALA A 138 -5.70 -5.19 12.77
N TYR A 139 -6.34 -4.05 12.52
CA TYR A 139 -6.06 -2.79 13.20
C TYR A 139 -6.30 -2.88 14.72
N ASN A 140 -7.45 -3.41 15.13
CA ASN A 140 -7.86 -3.49 16.53
C ASN A 140 -7.05 -4.51 17.34
N THR A 141 -6.46 -5.51 16.69
CA THR A 141 -5.62 -6.51 17.37
C THR A 141 -4.27 -5.92 17.78
N LEU A 142 -3.81 -4.87 17.10
CA LEU A 142 -2.56 -4.19 17.42
C LEU A 142 -2.73 -3.30 18.65
N ASP A 143 -1.78 -3.39 19.56
CA ASP A 143 -1.76 -2.56 20.77
C ASP A 143 -1.26 -1.15 20.44
N PRO A 144 -2.11 -0.11 20.53
CA PRO A 144 -1.74 1.26 20.17
C PRO A 144 -0.78 1.92 21.18
N SER A 145 -0.51 1.30 22.32
CA SER A 145 0.45 1.83 23.30
C SER A 145 1.91 1.62 22.91
N ILE A 146 2.18 0.84 21.87
CA ILE A 146 3.53 0.49 21.39
C ILE A 146 3.77 1.14 20.02
N SER A 147 4.83 1.95 19.93
CA SER A 147 5.12 2.79 18.75
C SER A 147 5.16 2.02 17.43
N ASP A 148 5.89 0.90 17.37
CA ASP A 148 6.05 0.13 16.13
C ASP A 148 4.72 -0.50 15.66
N LYS A 149 3.82 -0.78 16.61
CA LYS A 149 2.47 -1.28 16.31
C LYS A 149 1.57 -0.18 15.80
N VAL A 150 1.78 1.07 16.23
CA VAL A 150 1.08 2.25 15.69
C VAL A 150 1.44 2.46 14.22
N ASP A 151 2.72 2.29 13.86
CA ASP A 151 3.13 2.41 12.46
C ASP A 151 2.48 1.35 11.56
N LEU A 152 2.35 0.11 12.04
CA LEU A 152 1.62 -0.93 11.32
C LEU A 152 0.11 -0.63 11.26
N GLN A 153 -0.48 -0.09 12.33
CA GLN A 153 -1.88 0.35 12.34
C GLN A 153 -2.15 1.44 11.29
N VAL A 154 -1.26 2.43 11.18
CA VAL A 154 -1.35 3.49 10.16
C VAL A 154 -1.30 2.87 8.76
N GLN A 155 -0.36 1.99 8.50
CA GLN A 155 -0.24 1.31 7.21
C GLN A 155 -1.47 0.45 6.87
N ILE A 156 -2.06 -0.24 7.85
CA ILE A 156 -3.31 -1.00 7.65
C ILE A 156 -4.45 -0.06 7.24
N ALA A 157 -4.60 1.09 7.91
CA ALA A 157 -5.62 2.07 7.58
C ALA A 157 -5.40 2.69 6.19
N GLU A 158 -4.14 2.96 5.81
CA GLU A 158 -3.76 3.41 4.48
C GLU A 158 -4.13 2.38 3.41
N VAL A 159 -3.79 1.11 3.61
CA VAL A 159 -4.14 0.03 2.66
C VAL A 159 -5.66 -0.09 2.52
N CYS A 160 -6.42 -0.02 3.61
CA CYS A 160 -7.88 -0.03 3.56
C CYS A 160 -8.43 1.11 2.68
N CYS A 161 -7.92 2.34 2.87
CA CYS A 161 -8.31 3.51 2.08
C CYS A 161 -7.92 3.40 0.60
N LEU A 162 -6.90 2.62 0.27
CA LEU A 162 -6.52 2.36 -1.13
C LEU A 162 -7.46 1.35 -1.80
N GLN A 163 -8.10 0.47 -1.04
CA GLN A 163 -8.81 -0.71 -1.55
C GLN A 163 -10.32 -0.59 -1.52
N ILE A 164 -10.87 0.24 -0.62
CA ILE A 164 -12.31 0.44 -0.43
C ILE A 164 -12.63 1.90 -0.72
N ASP A 165 -13.71 2.17 -1.47
CA ASP A 165 -14.13 3.54 -1.74
C ASP A 165 -14.57 4.25 -0.45
N MET A 166 -14.44 5.57 -0.40
CA MET A 166 -14.81 6.33 0.78
C MET A 166 -16.31 6.30 1.07
N GLU A 167 -17.16 6.31 0.04
CA GLU A 167 -18.61 6.20 0.19
C GLU A 167 -19.00 4.83 0.75
N GLU A 168 -18.36 3.77 0.24
CA GLU A 168 -18.52 2.40 0.73
C GLU A 168 -18.03 2.28 2.18
N THR A 169 -16.89 2.89 2.50
CA THR A 169 -16.37 2.96 3.87
C THR A 169 -17.44 3.57 4.78
N TYR A 170 -18.00 4.73 4.45
CA TYR A 170 -19.07 5.33 5.26
C TYR A 170 -20.32 4.45 5.37
N ALA A 171 -20.73 3.77 4.30
CA ALA A 171 -21.86 2.85 4.34
C ALA A 171 -21.61 1.68 5.32
N LEU A 172 -20.43 1.07 5.28
CA LEU A 172 -20.04 -0.05 6.12
C LEU A 172 -19.94 0.36 7.61
N THR A 173 -19.54 1.59 7.89
CA THR A 173 -19.43 2.10 9.28
C THR A 173 -20.75 2.25 9.99
N ARG A 174 -21.81 2.59 9.25
CA ARG A 174 -23.16 2.70 9.83
C ARG A 174 -23.69 1.36 10.32
N ILE A 175 -23.11 0.26 9.82
CA ILE A 175 -23.53 -1.11 10.13
C ILE A 175 -22.61 -1.72 11.22
N SER A 176 -21.38 -1.23 11.35
CA SER A 176 -20.37 -1.74 12.30
C SER A 176 -20.24 -0.81 13.52
N SER A 177 -20.87 -1.15 14.64
CA SER A 177 -20.99 -0.31 15.84
C SER A 177 -19.74 -0.14 16.72
N GLU A 178 -18.54 -0.61 16.33
CA GLU A 178 -17.49 -0.91 17.32
C GLU A 178 -16.05 -0.40 17.05
N SER A 179 -15.75 0.43 16.04
CA SER A 179 -14.38 1.01 15.98
C SER A 179 -14.29 2.41 15.39
N ASP A 180 -14.71 3.41 16.19
CA ASP A 180 -14.48 4.83 15.88
C ASP A 180 -12.99 5.13 15.64
N ALA A 181 -12.09 4.47 16.36
CA ALA A 181 -10.64 4.66 16.23
C ALA A 181 -10.12 4.23 14.84
N PHE A 182 -10.50 3.03 14.38
CA PHE A 182 -10.14 2.56 13.04
C PHE A 182 -10.66 3.52 11.97
N LEU A 183 -11.88 4.01 12.13
CA LEU A 183 -12.47 4.95 11.16
C LEU A 183 -11.79 6.29 11.13
N VAL A 184 -11.49 6.86 12.29
CA VAL A 184 -10.70 8.09 12.36
C VAL A 184 -9.34 7.88 11.67
N ALA A 185 -8.72 6.71 11.81
CA ALA A 185 -7.48 6.39 11.11
C ALA A 185 -7.65 6.30 9.59
N VAL A 186 -8.69 5.61 9.10
CA VAL A 186 -8.99 5.50 7.66
C VAL A 186 -9.31 6.87 7.05
N LEU A 187 -10.15 7.68 7.71
CA LEU A 187 -10.49 9.04 7.27
C LEU A 187 -9.26 9.96 7.24
N ARG A 188 -8.37 9.82 8.24
CA ARG A 188 -7.10 10.56 8.28
C ARG A 188 -6.21 10.17 7.10
N ALA A 189 -6.06 8.87 6.83
CA ALA A 189 -5.30 8.36 5.70
C ALA A 189 -5.87 8.88 4.36
N ALA A 190 -7.20 8.84 4.20
CA ALA A 190 -7.89 9.39 3.03
C ALA A 190 -7.63 10.88 2.84
N THR A 191 -7.73 11.66 3.92
CA THR A 191 -7.47 13.11 3.90
C THR A 191 -6.02 13.41 3.51
N GLN A 192 -5.06 12.68 4.07
CA GLN A 192 -3.64 12.81 3.73
C GLN A 192 -3.37 12.46 2.25
N ARG A 193 -4.03 11.42 1.73
CA ARG A 193 -3.96 11.04 0.32
C ARG A 193 -4.50 12.14 -0.59
N VAL A 194 -5.70 12.67 -0.32
CA VAL A 194 -6.30 13.76 -1.09
C VAL A 194 -5.38 14.99 -1.09
N ASN A 195 -4.83 15.37 0.07
CA ASN A 195 -3.89 16.48 0.17
C ASN A 195 -2.61 16.26 -0.65
N THR A 196 -2.11 15.03 -0.69
CA THR A 196 -0.93 14.67 -1.49
C THR A 196 -1.24 14.75 -2.99
N LEU A 197 -2.38 14.21 -3.42
CA LEU A 197 -2.84 14.29 -4.81
C LEU A 197 -3.06 15.74 -5.23
N LEU A 198 -3.68 16.58 -4.40
CA LEU A 198 -3.85 18.01 -4.67
C LEU A 198 -2.51 18.73 -4.88
N LYS A 199 -1.49 18.43 -4.06
CA LYS A 199 -0.14 18.98 -4.23
C LYS A 199 0.48 18.52 -5.55
N GLN A 200 0.34 17.24 -5.89
CA GLN A 200 0.84 16.67 -7.14
C GLN A 200 0.15 17.29 -8.36
N THR A 201 -1.17 17.43 -8.34
CA THR A 201 -1.96 18.06 -9.42
C THR A 201 -1.56 19.52 -9.63
N LYS A 202 -1.35 20.29 -8.55
CA LYS A 202 -0.85 21.67 -8.64
C LYS A 202 0.54 21.72 -9.28
N SER A 203 1.47 20.88 -8.82
CA SER A 203 2.82 20.80 -9.39
C SER A 203 2.81 20.40 -10.87
N LEU A 204 1.94 19.45 -11.25
CA LEU A 204 1.79 19.04 -12.64
C LEU A 204 1.21 20.17 -13.50
N GLY A 205 0.20 20.89 -12.99
CA GLY A 205 -0.37 22.07 -13.66
C GLY A 205 0.66 23.16 -13.93
N GLU A 206 1.59 23.42 -13.00
CA GLU A 206 2.70 24.35 -13.20
C GLU A 206 3.67 23.88 -14.28
N LYS A 207 3.99 22.57 -14.31
CA LYS A 207 4.83 21.97 -15.36
C LYS A 207 4.19 22.10 -16.73
N VAL A 208 2.89 21.81 -16.85
CA VAL A 208 2.14 21.98 -18.11
C VAL A 208 2.14 23.45 -18.55
N LYS A 209 1.91 24.40 -17.64
CA LYS A 209 1.99 25.85 -17.96
C LYS A 209 3.38 26.30 -18.40
N ARG A 210 4.45 25.68 -17.87
CA ARG A 210 5.83 25.95 -18.29
C ARG A 210 6.07 25.40 -19.69
N LEU A 211 5.75 24.12 -19.93
CA LEU A 211 5.91 23.47 -21.22
C LEU A 211 5.11 24.18 -22.31
N LYS A 212 3.87 24.61 -22.04
CA LYS A 212 3.08 25.40 -22.99
C LYS A 212 3.77 26.72 -23.38
N ARG A 213 4.45 27.37 -22.44
CA ARG A 213 5.25 28.59 -22.73
C ARG A 213 6.49 28.27 -23.56
N GLU A 214 7.21 27.21 -23.23
CA GLU A 214 8.39 26.76 -23.99
C GLU A 214 8.01 26.37 -25.43
N VAL A 215 6.93 25.61 -25.61
CA VAL A 215 6.41 25.27 -26.94
C VAL A 215 6.06 26.53 -27.72
N ARG A 216 5.32 27.48 -27.12
CA ARG A 216 4.97 28.75 -27.79
C ARG A 216 6.21 29.49 -28.29
N ILE A 217 7.27 29.61 -27.48
CA ILE A 217 8.54 30.26 -27.88
C ILE A 217 9.19 29.53 -29.06
N LEU A 218 9.17 28.20 -29.07
CA LEU A 218 9.81 27.41 -30.14
C LEU A 218 8.99 27.36 -31.43
N THR A 219 7.66 27.50 -31.35
CA THR A 219 6.76 27.42 -32.50
C THR A 219 6.35 28.77 -33.06
N ASP A 220 6.56 29.87 -32.34
CA ASP A 220 6.27 31.21 -32.87
C ASP A 220 7.36 31.64 -33.87
N PRO A 221 7.04 31.73 -35.18
CA PRO A 221 8.00 32.12 -36.20
C PRO A 221 8.50 33.57 -36.04
N ARG A 222 7.88 34.40 -35.17
CA ARG A 222 8.33 35.77 -34.88
C ARG A 222 9.49 35.84 -33.90
N ASP A 223 9.65 34.84 -33.02
CA ASP A 223 10.77 34.73 -32.07
C ASP A 223 11.88 33.80 -32.57
N SER A 224 11.67 33.11 -33.70
CA SER A 224 12.73 32.41 -34.43
C SER A 224 13.59 33.41 -35.20
N GLU A 225 14.50 34.10 -34.50
CA GLU A 225 15.65 34.77 -35.12
C GLU A 225 16.46 33.82 -36.01
N ALA A 226 16.29 32.50 -35.84
CA ALA A 226 16.89 31.45 -36.66
C ALA A 226 16.26 31.29 -38.07
N HIS A 227 15.05 31.81 -38.34
CA HIS A 227 14.46 31.79 -39.68
C HIS A 227 14.68 33.07 -40.49
N ARG A 228 15.28 34.11 -39.90
CA ARG A 228 15.58 35.36 -40.61
C ARG A 228 16.90 35.35 -41.39
N TYR A 229 17.76 34.35 -41.18
CA TYR A 229 19.10 34.30 -41.78
C TYR A 229 19.26 33.38 -43.01
N VAL A 230 18.19 32.76 -43.51
CA VAL A 230 18.29 31.80 -44.65
C VAL A 230 17.67 32.34 -45.94
N ARG A 231 17.24 33.61 -46.01
CA ARG A 231 16.53 34.12 -47.20
C ARG A 231 17.16 35.28 -47.98
N ASP A 232 18.34 35.77 -47.60
CA ASP A 232 18.91 36.96 -48.26
C ASP A 232 20.23 36.77 -49.04
N ASP A 233 20.84 35.57 -49.10
CA ASP A 233 22.17 35.42 -49.74
C ASP A 233 22.32 34.30 -50.79
N TYR A 234 21.24 33.76 -51.36
CA TYR A 234 21.34 32.86 -52.53
C TYR A 234 20.28 33.16 -53.58
N ASP A 235 20.58 34.14 -54.44
CA ASP A 235 20.54 33.90 -55.88
C ASP A 235 21.53 34.83 -56.59
N PRO A 236 22.50 34.29 -57.35
CA PRO A 236 22.20 34.12 -58.77
C PRO A 236 22.85 32.86 -59.34
N PHE A 237 22.08 31.80 -59.54
CA PHE A 237 22.36 30.87 -60.64
C PHE A 237 21.07 30.53 -61.39
N ASP A 238 20.76 31.47 -62.28
CA ASP A 238 20.17 31.24 -63.58
C ASP A 238 20.81 30.00 -64.26
N GLY A 239 19.98 29.03 -64.63
CA GLY A 239 20.32 27.99 -65.61
C GLY A 239 20.39 26.56 -65.09
N TYR A 240 19.47 25.73 -65.61
CA TYR A 240 19.42 24.26 -65.58
C TYR A 240 18.91 23.59 -64.30
N LEU A 241 17.60 23.32 -64.25
CA LEU A 241 17.11 21.96 -64.54
C LEU A 241 15.59 21.98 -64.71
N ASP A 242 15.20 21.90 -65.97
CA ASP A 242 13.89 21.47 -66.40
C ASP A 242 13.80 19.94 -66.21
N LEU A 243 12.61 19.45 -65.86
CA LEU A 243 12.17 18.04 -65.78
C LEU A 243 12.32 17.31 -64.43
N TYR A 244 11.17 16.74 -64.02
CA TYR A 244 10.87 15.86 -62.88
C TYR A 244 10.50 16.56 -61.58
N THR A 245 9.20 16.88 -61.43
CA THR A 245 8.30 16.04 -60.60
C THR A 245 6.87 16.55 -60.74
N ASP A 246 6.23 16.07 -61.80
CA ASP A 246 4.79 15.93 -61.83
C ASP A 246 4.40 14.81 -60.84
N ALA A 247 3.27 15.02 -60.16
CA ALA A 247 2.55 14.07 -59.30
C ALA A 247 3.06 13.85 -57.87
N TRP A 248 2.68 14.74 -56.95
CA TRP A 248 1.94 14.38 -55.71
C TRP A 248 1.66 15.62 -54.85
N PHE A 249 0.45 16.19 -54.95
CA PHE A 249 -0.49 16.34 -53.82
C PHE A 249 -1.67 17.19 -54.28
N VAL A 250 -2.80 16.51 -54.51
CA VAL A 250 -4.11 17.12 -54.67
C VAL A 250 -4.74 17.21 -53.28
N ALA A 251 -5.14 18.43 -52.93
CA ALA A 251 -6.24 18.81 -52.04
C ALA A 251 -6.20 18.35 -50.56
N HIS A 252 -5.72 19.24 -49.70
CA HIS A 252 -6.38 19.49 -48.41
C HIS A 252 -7.25 20.74 -48.56
N GLY A 253 -8.55 20.52 -48.78
CA GLY A 253 -9.60 21.41 -48.29
C GLY A 253 -10.01 20.90 -46.91
N GLY A 254 -10.05 21.78 -45.94
CA GLY A 254 -10.36 21.48 -44.55
C GLY A 254 -10.44 22.79 -43.80
N ASP A 255 -11.64 23.36 -43.85
CA ASP A 255 -11.99 24.72 -43.47
C ASP A 255 -11.65 25.02 -42.00
N GLU A 256 -11.21 26.26 -41.82
CA GLU A 256 -11.26 27.04 -40.59
C GLU A 256 -12.73 27.27 -40.20
N ASP A 257 -13.00 27.34 -38.90
CA ASP A 257 -14.10 28.03 -38.20
C ASP A 257 -14.00 27.49 -36.75
N GLU A 258 -13.23 28.10 -35.84
CA GLU A 258 -13.62 29.27 -35.02
C GLU A 258 -15.12 29.24 -34.67
N ASP A 259 -15.41 28.96 -33.39
CA ASP A 259 -16.29 29.82 -32.59
C ASP A 259 -16.21 29.43 -31.10
N ASP A 260 -15.68 30.38 -30.34
CA ASP A 260 -15.81 30.54 -28.90
C ASP A 260 -17.26 30.86 -28.54
N GLU A 261 -17.87 30.20 -27.55
CA GLU A 261 -18.85 30.85 -26.67
C GLU A 261 -18.67 30.34 -25.23
N ASP A 262 -18.09 31.21 -24.41
CA ASP A 262 -18.25 31.26 -22.95
C ASP A 262 -19.73 31.52 -22.64
N ASP A 263 -20.36 30.69 -21.80
CA ASP A 263 -21.64 31.04 -21.16
C ASP A 263 -21.53 30.80 -19.65
N ASP A 264 -21.18 31.90 -18.97
CA ASP A 264 -21.41 32.14 -17.55
C ASP A 264 -22.88 32.54 -17.36
N GLU A 265 -23.70 31.72 -16.69
CA GLU A 265 -24.90 32.23 -16.01
C GLU A 265 -24.94 31.72 -14.57
N GLU A 266 -24.53 32.61 -13.66
CA GLU A 266 -25.08 32.69 -12.30
C GLU A 266 -26.55 33.12 -12.39
N GLU A 267 -27.48 32.41 -11.74
CA GLU A 267 -28.63 33.11 -11.18
C GLU A 267 -29.12 32.46 -9.87
N ASP A 268 -29.12 33.31 -8.84
CA ASP A 268 -29.72 33.14 -7.53
C ASP A 268 -31.23 32.85 -7.59
N GLY A 269 -31.70 31.99 -6.68
CA GLY A 269 -33.13 31.76 -6.48
C GLY A 269 -33.47 31.39 -5.05
N CYS A 270 -33.62 32.40 -4.18
CA CYS A 270 -34.22 32.27 -2.85
C CYS A 270 -35.73 32.01 -2.93
N HIS A 271 -36.25 31.04 -2.14
CA HIS A 271 -37.42 31.19 -1.26
C HIS A 271 -37.51 30.04 -0.25
#